data_AF-A0A3D5WMN2-F1
#
_entry.id   AF-A0A3D5WMN2-F1
#
_cell.length_a   1.000
_cell.length_b   1.000
_cell.length_c   1.000
_cell.angle_alpha   90.00
_cell.angle_beta   90.00
_cell.angle_gamma   90.00
#
_symmetry.space_group_name_H-M   'P 1'
#
loop_
_entity.id
_entity.type
_entity.pdbx_description
1 polymer ?
#
loop_
_entity_poly.entity_id
_entity_poly.type
_entity_poly.pdbx_seq_one_letter_code
_entity_poly.pdbx_strand_id
1 'polypeptide(L)'
;LIYLLFRYICGIANEAMQESRKRFGKVLLIFVSVFLLCGGKNLYRLMGIHGRPLFVLSTVSILGLALFFILWTQGRYSVKRVLVPGILIGAYLACVCLERHYEVAPVKGILVILMIMVTIGKLYVTYIQRMKGMHAVGSIGTTLFGIGKETIGDIVVWLCFLAACTLPMIILFSPAADYLLKGMYSSFLSYGGGDAYLTVADGVFVDTGMVKEGVFYQQLVAIANVLPGSILCKILTGVGYLIGYGIHQNIIDGILIAFSGFVCSICASGIVYSIGDYLCKNFEQLPLFELIKRWLHPIIGGLLLNVIVALLNQIWLPMV
;
A
#
# COMPACT_ATOMS: atom_id res chain seq x y z
N LEU A 1 24.59 0.61 -3.77
CA LEU A 1 23.14 0.96 -3.89
C LEU A 1 22.80 1.59 -5.25
N ILE A 2 23.38 2.74 -5.62
CA ILE A 2 23.10 3.42 -6.91
C ILE A 2 23.22 2.50 -8.13
N TYR A 3 24.27 1.68 -8.20
CA TYR A 3 24.46 0.69 -9.28
C TYR A 3 23.31 -0.32 -9.39
N LEU A 4 22.77 -0.82 -8.26
CA LEU A 4 21.66 -1.76 -8.26
C LEU A 4 20.36 -1.11 -8.75
N LEU A 5 20.11 0.14 -8.33
CA LEU A 5 18.95 0.92 -8.78
C LEU A 5 19.03 1.19 -10.30
N PHE A 6 20.21 1.57 -10.79
CA PHE A 6 20.44 1.81 -12.21
C PHE A 6 20.23 0.53 -13.03
N ARG A 7 20.76 -0.61 -12.56
CA ARG A 7 20.57 -1.92 -13.20
C ARG A 7 19.08 -2.31 -13.27
N TYR A 8 18.31 -2.04 -12.22
CA TYR A 8 16.87 -2.28 -12.20
C TYR A 8 16.13 -1.43 -13.26
N ILE A 9 16.44 -0.14 -13.36
CA ILE A 9 15.84 0.77 -14.36
C ILE A 9 16.20 0.33 -15.79
N CYS A 10 17.47 0.00 -16.03
CA CYS A 10 17.90 -0.54 -17.32
C CYS A 10 17.22 -1.86 -17.66
N GLY A 11 16.97 -2.71 -16.66
CA GLY A 11 16.19 -3.95 -16.82
C GLY A 11 14.79 -3.67 -17.38
N ILE A 12 14.05 -2.73 -16.78
CA ILE A 12 12.71 -2.34 -17.25
C ILE A 12 12.74 -1.78 -18.68
N ALA A 13 13.74 -0.96 -19.00
CA ALA A 13 13.89 -0.38 -20.33
C ALA A 13 14.20 -1.45 -21.39
N ASN A 14 15.08 -2.41 -21.07
CA ASN A 14 15.44 -3.51 -21.96
C ASN A 14 14.26 -4.46 -22.19
N GLU A 15 13.51 -4.80 -21.14
CA GLU A 15 12.29 -5.61 -21.26
C GLU A 15 11.25 -4.94 -22.17
N ALA A 16 11.08 -3.63 -22.04
CA ALA A 16 10.20 -2.86 -22.93
C ALA A 16 10.69 -2.80 -24.38
N MET A 17 12.01 -2.76 -24.59
CA MET A 17 12.63 -2.76 -25.93
C MET A 17 12.50 -4.11 -26.63
N GLN A 18 12.66 -5.21 -25.88
CA GLN A 18 12.52 -6.58 -26.40
C GLN A 18 11.11 -6.87 -26.93
N GLU A 19 10.07 -6.29 -26.32
CA GLU A 19 8.71 -6.48 -26.81
C GLU A 19 8.33 -5.61 -28.01
N SER A 20 8.65 -4.30 -27.98
CA SER A 20 8.33 -3.40 -29.10
C SER A 20 8.96 -2.02 -28.96
N ARG A 21 9.45 -1.46 -30.08
CA ARG A 21 9.94 -0.07 -30.17
C ARG A 21 8.88 0.97 -29.77
N LYS A 22 7.59 0.70 -30.03
CA LYS A 22 6.47 1.58 -29.62
C LYS A 22 6.22 1.53 -28.12
N ARG A 23 6.50 0.39 -27.46
CA ARG A 23 6.38 0.23 -26.01
C ARG A 23 7.54 0.94 -25.30
N PHE A 24 8.75 0.74 -25.79
CA PHE A 24 9.94 1.44 -25.29
C PHE A 24 9.74 2.96 -25.26
N GLY A 25 9.25 3.56 -26.34
CA GLY A 25 8.96 5.00 -26.38
C GLY A 25 7.96 5.46 -25.32
N LYS A 26 6.92 4.67 -25.02
CA LYS A 26 5.95 4.98 -23.96
C LYS A 26 6.54 4.85 -22.56
N VAL A 27 7.35 3.81 -22.33
CA VAL A 27 8.04 3.60 -21.05
C VAL A 27 9.04 4.71 -20.76
N LEU A 28 9.81 5.12 -21.78
CA LEU A 28 10.72 6.25 -21.67
C LEU A 28 9.98 7.55 -21.37
N LEU A 29 8.85 7.80 -22.04
CA LEU A 29 8.02 8.98 -21.78
C LEU A 29 7.52 8.97 -20.32
N ILE A 30 7.03 7.83 -19.82
CA ILE A 30 6.60 7.71 -18.42
C ILE A 30 7.77 7.95 -17.46
N PHE A 31 8.96 7.40 -17.72
CA PHE A 31 10.14 7.67 -16.88
C PHE A 31 10.42 9.16 -16.80
N VAL A 32 10.49 9.84 -17.95
CA VAL A 32 10.78 11.28 -18.01
C VAL A 32 9.67 12.09 -17.33
N SER A 33 8.40 11.78 -17.57
CA SER A 33 7.28 12.48 -16.95
C SER A 33 7.25 12.32 -15.42
N VAL A 34 7.40 11.09 -14.92
CA VAL A 34 7.42 10.80 -13.48
C VAL A 34 8.64 11.45 -12.81
N PHE A 35 9.81 11.38 -13.47
CA PHE A 35 11.03 12.00 -12.97
C PHE A 35 10.91 13.53 -12.90
N LEU A 36 10.33 14.18 -13.91
CA LEU A 36 10.13 15.64 -13.89
C LEU A 36 9.09 16.09 -12.85
N LEU A 37 8.00 15.33 -12.70
CA LEU A 37 6.94 15.64 -11.74
C LEU A 37 7.38 15.43 -10.28
N CYS A 38 8.28 14.48 -10.02
CA CYS A 38 8.73 14.12 -8.66
C CYS A 38 10.10 14.74 -8.28
N GLY A 39 10.98 14.87 -9.27
CA GLY A 39 12.41 15.13 -9.07
C GLY A 39 12.83 16.58 -9.18
N GLY A 40 11.90 17.52 -9.41
CA GLY A 40 12.22 18.93 -9.59
C GLY A 40 13.11 19.51 -8.48
N LYS A 41 12.86 19.15 -7.21
CA LYS A 41 13.69 19.61 -6.07
C LYS A 41 15.12 19.10 -6.13
N ASN A 42 15.30 17.81 -6.41
CA ASN A 42 16.61 17.16 -6.43
C ASN A 42 17.40 17.53 -7.70
N LEU A 43 16.70 17.71 -8.83
CA LEU A 43 17.28 18.15 -10.09
C LEU A 43 17.74 19.62 -10.02
N TYR A 44 16.92 20.51 -9.47
CA TYR A 44 17.31 21.93 -9.29
C TYR A 44 18.50 22.07 -8.34
N ARG A 45 18.57 21.25 -7.29
CA ARG A 45 19.74 21.16 -6.40
C ARG A 45 21.00 20.67 -7.12
N LEU A 46 20.88 19.62 -7.94
CA LEU A 46 22.00 19.07 -8.70
C LEU A 46 22.52 20.07 -9.75
N MET A 47 21.63 20.82 -10.40
CA MET A 47 21.97 21.81 -11.43
C MET A 47 22.41 23.17 -10.86
N GLY A 48 22.47 23.33 -9.53
CA GLY A 48 22.83 24.61 -8.90
C GLY A 48 21.83 25.75 -9.13
N ILE A 49 20.59 25.43 -9.53
CA ILE A 49 19.56 26.43 -9.81
C ILE A 49 18.84 26.76 -8.50
N HIS A 50 19.03 27.97 -7.97
CA HIS A 50 18.34 28.48 -6.78
C HIS A 50 16.87 28.88 -7.07
N GLY A 51 16.11 27.98 -7.69
CA GLY A 51 14.68 28.14 -7.96
C GLY A 51 13.84 27.18 -7.12
N ARG A 52 12.58 27.53 -6.84
CA ARG A 52 11.59 26.55 -6.32
C ARG A 52 11.01 25.76 -7.50
N PRO A 53 11.02 24.42 -7.48
CA PRO A 53 10.53 23.62 -8.60
C PRO A 53 9.04 23.85 -8.85
N LEU A 54 8.66 23.74 -10.14
CA LEU A 54 7.29 23.96 -10.62
C LEU A 54 6.27 22.98 -10.03
N PHE A 55 6.68 21.75 -9.72
CA PHE A 55 5.82 20.71 -9.16
C PHE A 55 6.46 20.10 -7.91
N VAL A 56 5.71 20.10 -6.81
CA VAL A 56 6.06 19.40 -5.57
C VAL A 56 4.91 18.45 -5.25
N LEU A 57 4.80 17.38 -6.02
CA LEU A 57 3.83 16.33 -5.73
C LEU A 57 4.43 15.28 -4.79
N SER A 58 3.57 14.73 -3.93
CA SER A 58 3.92 13.55 -3.15
C SER A 58 4.01 12.32 -4.06
N THR A 59 4.87 11.36 -3.71
CA THR A 59 4.98 10.07 -4.40
C THR A 59 3.63 9.37 -4.50
N VAL A 60 2.81 9.45 -3.44
CA VAL A 60 1.46 8.87 -3.38
C VAL A 60 0.53 9.52 -4.40
N SER A 61 0.57 10.85 -4.53
CA SER A 61 -0.22 11.58 -5.52
C SER A 61 0.16 11.19 -6.94
N ILE A 62 1.46 11.05 -7.24
CA ILE A 62 1.93 10.66 -8.58
C ILE A 62 1.49 9.23 -8.90
N LEU A 63 1.64 8.31 -7.95
CA LEU A 63 1.18 6.93 -8.10
C LEU A 63 -0.34 6.88 -8.32
N GLY A 64 -1.10 7.65 -7.55
CA GLY A 64 -2.55 7.77 -7.67
C GLY A 64 -3.00 8.31 -9.03
N LEU A 65 -2.38 9.39 -9.53
CA LEU A 65 -2.65 9.95 -10.85
C LEU A 65 -2.30 8.97 -11.98
N ALA A 66 -1.18 8.26 -11.84
CA ALA A 66 -0.76 7.27 -12.82
C ALA A 66 -1.69 6.05 -12.83
N LEU A 67 -2.10 5.55 -11.67
CA LEU A 67 -3.11 4.51 -11.53
C LEU A 67 -4.45 4.96 -12.13
N PHE A 68 -4.92 6.17 -11.81
CA PHE A 68 -6.12 6.75 -12.42
C PHE A 68 -6.05 6.74 -13.95
N PHE A 69 -4.94 7.19 -14.52
CA PHE A 69 -4.74 7.20 -15.97
C PHE A 69 -4.74 5.79 -16.59
N ILE A 70 -4.08 4.82 -15.95
CA ILE A 70 -4.02 3.43 -16.41
C ILE A 70 -5.40 2.76 -16.31
N LEU A 71 -6.08 2.90 -15.17
CA LEU A 71 -7.43 2.37 -14.92
C LEU A 71 -8.44 2.95 -15.91
N TRP A 72 -8.32 4.25 -16.22
CA TRP A 72 -9.19 4.89 -17.20
C TRP A 72 -8.91 4.44 -18.62
N THR A 73 -7.65 4.40 -19.04
CA THR A 73 -7.32 4.07 -20.44
C THR A 73 -7.49 2.58 -20.74
N GLN A 74 -7.36 1.71 -19.74
CA GLN A 74 -7.42 0.24 -19.88
C GLN A 74 -6.52 -0.27 -21.02
N GLY A 75 -5.40 0.41 -21.27
CA GLY A 75 -4.44 0.08 -22.33
C GLY A 75 -4.88 0.46 -23.74
N ARG A 76 -6.08 1.05 -23.92
CA ARG A 76 -6.60 1.52 -25.20
C ARG A 76 -6.43 3.04 -25.34
N TYR A 77 -5.38 3.42 -26.07
CA TYR A 77 -5.00 4.82 -26.29
C TYR A 77 -5.74 5.42 -27.49
N SER A 78 -7.02 5.77 -27.30
CA SER A 78 -7.79 6.60 -28.22
C SER A 78 -7.75 8.06 -27.77
N VAL A 79 -7.76 9.02 -28.71
CA VAL A 79 -7.74 10.47 -28.42
C VAL A 79 -8.79 10.84 -27.36
N LYS A 80 -10.04 10.38 -27.52
CA LYS A 80 -11.13 10.66 -26.55
C LYS A 80 -10.87 10.03 -25.17
N ARG A 81 -10.20 8.88 -25.12
CA ARG A 81 -9.91 8.16 -23.88
C ARG A 81 -8.69 8.70 -23.15
N VAL A 82 -7.78 9.38 -23.83
CA VAL A 82 -6.61 10.05 -23.23
C VAL A 82 -6.93 11.50 -22.85
N LEU A 83 -7.80 12.17 -23.60
CA LEU A 83 -8.16 13.58 -23.38
C LEU A 83 -8.87 13.79 -22.03
N VAL A 84 -9.89 13.00 -21.71
CA VAL A 84 -10.64 13.12 -20.45
C VAL A 84 -9.76 13.00 -19.20
N PRO A 85 -8.95 11.94 -19.03
CA PRO A 85 -8.09 11.83 -17.86
C PRO A 85 -6.94 12.83 -17.91
N GLY A 86 -6.46 13.21 -19.12
CA GLY A 86 -5.46 14.25 -19.30
C GLY A 86 -5.93 15.61 -18.81
N ILE A 87 -7.19 15.99 -19.08
CA ILE A 87 -7.80 17.22 -18.57
C ILE A 87 -7.94 17.18 -17.05
N LEU A 88 -8.41 16.07 -16.47
CA LEU A 88 -8.56 15.93 -15.02
C LEU A 88 -7.21 15.96 -14.30
N ILE A 89 -6.20 15.26 -14.81
CA ILE A 89 -4.83 15.31 -14.28
C ILE A 89 -4.24 16.72 -14.45
N GLY A 90 -4.45 17.36 -15.60
CA GLY A 90 -4.02 18.74 -15.85
C GLY A 90 -4.67 19.74 -14.87
N ALA A 91 -5.97 19.61 -14.63
CA ALA A 91 -6.71 20.41 -13.64
C ALA A 91 -6.19 20.17 -12.22
N TYR A 92 -5.89 18.92 -11.86
CA TYR A 92 -5.26 18.59 -10.59
C TYR A 92 -3.88 19.25 -10.45
N LEU A 93 -3.02 19.13 -11.47
CA LEU A 93 -1.69 19.74 -11.49
C LEU A 93 -1.77 21.27 -11.45
N ALA A 94 -2.76 21.87 -12.12
CA ALA A 94 -3.02 23.30 -12.05
C ALA A 94 -3.43 23.74 -10.64
N CYS A 95 -4.31 22.98 -9.96
CA CYS A 95 -4.68 23.23 -8.57
C CYS A 95 -3.46 23.16 -7.65
N VAL A 96 -2.59 22.14 -7.81
CA VAL A 96 -1.34 22.02 -7.03
C VAL A 96 -0.38 23.19 -7.30
N CYS A 97 -0.37 23.74 -8.52
CA CYS A 97 0.41 24.93 -8.85
C CYS A 97 -0.19 26.21 -8.24
N LEU A 98 -1.52 26.31 -8.22
CA LEU A 98 -2.28 27.44 -7.68
C LEU A 98 -2.32 27.48 -6.15
N GLU A 99 -2.19 26.34 -5.45
CA GLU A 99 -1.96 26.25 -3.99
C GLU A 99 -0.74 27.08 -3.54
N ARG A 100 0.14 27.46 -4.46
CA ARG A 100 1.27 28.37 -4.19
C ARG A 100 0.85 29.82 -3.91
N HIS A 101 -0.31 30.25 -4.40
CA HIS A 101 -0.78 31.64 -4.33
C HIS A 101 -2.18 31.80 -3.71
N TYR A 102 -3.01 30.75 -3.69
CA TYR A 102 -4.39 30.78 -3.18
C TYR A 102 -4.74 29.50 -2.39
N GLU A 103 -5.60 29.61 -1.37
CA GLU A 103 -6.17 28.45 -0.65
C GLU A 103 -7.18 27.70 -1.53
N VAL A 104 -6.71 26.72 -2.31
CA VAL A 104 -7.55 25.86 -3.17
C VAL A 104 -7.68 24.41 -2.65
N ALA A 105 -7.39 24.19 -1.37
CA ALA A 105 -7.52 22.91 -0.68
C ALA A 105 -8.90 22.21 -0.87
N PRO A 106 -10.06 22.89 -0.77
CA PRO A 106 -11.35 22.22 -0.96
C PRO A 106 -11.58 21.80 -2.42
N VAL A 107 -11.13 22.60 -3.39
CA VAL A 107 -11.27 22.30 -4.83
C VAL A 107 -10.44 21.06 -5.20
N LYS A 108 -9.22 20.96 -4.68
CA LYS A 108 -8.37 19.78 -4.85
C LYS A 108 -9.01 18.51 -4.27
N GLY A 109 -9.61 18.61 -3.08
CA GLY A 109 -10.33 17.49 -2.46
C GLY A 109 -11.49 16.99 -3.31
N ILE A 110 -12.33 17.91 -3.80
CA ILE A 110 -13.45 17.61 -4.71
C ILE A 110 -12.94 16.91 -5.98
N LEU A 111 -11.84 17.38 -6.55
CA LEU A 111 -11.28 16.82 -7.78
C LEU A 111 -10.78 15.38 -7.57
N VAL A 112 -10.14 15.09 -6.43
CA VAL A 112 -9.72 13.73 -6.07
C VAL A 112 -10.92 12.80 -5.90
N ILE A 113 -11.96 13.25 -5.19
CA ILE A 113 -13.20 12.47 -5.02
C ILE A 113 -13.85 12.21 -6.39
N LEU A 114 -13.90 13.21 -7.27
CA LEU A 114 -14.41 13.06 -8.63
C LEU A 114 -13.60 12.03 -9.42
N MET A 115 -12.27 12.09 -9.37
CA MET A 115 -11.40 11.11 -10.05
C MET A 115 -11.63 9.68 -9.54
N ILE A 116 -11.81 9.50 -8.23
CA ILE A 116 -12.13 8.19 -7.64
C ILE A 116 -13.50 7.70 -8.11
N MET A 117 -14.54 8.53 -7.98
CA MET A 117 -15.91 8.21 -8.39
C MET A 117 -16.00 7.82 -9.87
N VAL A 118 -15.34 8.59 -10.74
CA VAL A 118 -15.30 8.36 -12.18
C VAL A 118 -14.55 7.06 -12.52
N THR A 119 -13.51 6.73 -11.76
CA THR A 119 -12.76 5.48 -11.92
C THR A 119 -13.59 4.26 -11.53
N ILE A 120 -14.24 4.32 -10.36
CA ILE A 120 -15.15 3.27 -9.87
C ILE A 120 -16.31 3.10 -10.86
N GLY A 121 -16.94 4.19 -11.30
CA GLY A 121 -18.04 4.15 -12.27
C GLY A 121 -17.63 3.52 -13.60
N LYS A 122 -16.43 3.80 -14.11
CA LYS A 122 -15.94 3.20 -15.35
C LYS A 122 -15.56 1.73 -15.19
N LEU A 123 -14.96 1.35 -14.07
CA LEU A 123 -14.73 -0.05 -13.70
C LEU A 123 -16.08 -0.80 -13.67
N TYR A 124 -17.10 -0.21 -13.05
CA TYR A 124 -18.45 -0.76 -12.98
C TYR A 124 -19.13 -0.89 -14.35
N VAL A 125 -19.04 0.11 -15.22
CA VAL A 125 -19.61 0.05 -16.59
C VAL A 125 -18.87 -0.99 -17.45
N THR A 126 -17.54 -1.01 -17.38
CA THR A 126 -16.73 -2.02 -18.10
C THR A 126 -17.08 -3.42 -17.62
N TYR A 127 -17.33 -3.57 -16.32
CA TYR A 127 -17.76 -4.80 -15.69
C TYR A 127 -19.15 -5.24 -16.18
N ILE A 128 -20.16 -4.37 -16.17
CA ILE A 128 -21.51 -4.66 -16.67
C ILE A 128 -21.51 -5.01 -18.15
N GLN A 129 -20.75 -4.28 -18.98
CA GLN A 129 -20.66 -4.59 -20.42
C GLN A 129 -20.06 -5.97 -20.68
N ARG A 130 -19.13 -6.43 -19.83
CA ARG A 130 -18.56 -7.78 -19.91
C ARG A 130 -19.53 -8.86 -19.45
N MET A 131 -20.31 -8.59 -18.40
CA MET A 131 -21.39 -9.46 -17.92
C MET A 131 -22.49 -9.63 -18.98
N LYS A 132 -22.86 -8.55 -19.70
CA LYS A 132 -23.85 -8.65 -20.79
C LYS A 132 -23.38 -9.52 -21.97
N GLY A 133 -22.07 -9.57 -22.24
CA GLY A 133 -21.49 -10.50 -23.22
C GLY A 133 -21.40 -11.96 -22.74
N MET A 134 -21.49 -12.19 -21.43
CA MET A 134 -21.45 -13.52 -20.79
C MET A 134 -22.83 -14.14 -20.58
N HIS A 135 -23.93 -13.52 -21.03
CA HIS A 135 -25.26 -14.16 -20.99
C HIS A 135 -25.40 -15.42 -21.88
N ALA A 136 -24.34 -15.84 -22.58
CA ALA A 136 -24.25 -17.15 -23.23
C ALA A 136 -23.57 -18.25 -22.37
N VAL A 137 -23.01 -17.93 -21.20
CA VAL A 137 -22.44 -18.90 -20.26
C VAL A 137 -23.03 -18.61 -18.88
N GLY A 138 -24.12 -19.32 -18.58
CA GLY A 138 -24.80 -19.24 -17.28
C GLY A 138 -23.86 -19.57 -16.12
N SER A 139 -24.18 -19.01 -14.95
CA SER A 139 -23.58 -19.34 -13.64
C SER A 139 -22.33 -18.58 -13.19
N ILE A 140 -22.13 -17.32 -13.59
CA ILE A 140 -21.09 -16.44 -12.99
C ILE A 140 -21.69 -15.17 -12.34
N GLY A 141 -23.00 -14.96 -12.45
CA GLY A 141 -23.67 -13.74 -11.99
C GLY A 141 -23.87 -13.63 -10.47
N THR A 142 -23.76 -14.72 -9.72
CA THR A 142 -24.04 -14.74 -8.26
C THR A 142 -22.80 -14.77 -7.38
N THR A 143 -21.59 -14.86 -7.95
CA THR A 143 -20.35 -15.16 -7.22
C THR A 143 -19.36 -14.00 -7.10
N LEU A 144 -19.68 -12.80 -7.58
CA LEU A 144 -18.74 -11.66 -7.51
C LEU A 144 -19.10 -10.55 -6.51
N PHE A 145 -20.32 -10.53 -5.97
CA PHE A 145 -20.64 -9.75 -4.76
C PHE A 145 -20.85 -10.64 -3.53
N GLY A 146 -21.02 -11.94 -3.74
CA GLY A 146 -20.70 -12.92 -2.72
C GLY A 146 -19.20 -13.13 -2.76
N ILE A 147 -18.49 -12.80 -1.68
CA ILE A 147 -17.19 -13.43 -1.41
C ILE A 147 -17.38 -14.93 -1.69
N GLY A 148 -16.50 -15.55 -2.49
CA GLY A 148 -16.69 -16.93 -2.94
C GLY A 148 -16.97 -17.81 -1.73
N LYS A 149 -17.91 -18.76 -1.81
CA LYS A 149 -18.29 -19.62 -0.66
C LYS A 149 -17.05 -20.23 0.02
N GLU A 150 -16.03 -20.55 -0.77
CA GLU A 150 -14.73 -21.04 -0.30
C GLU A 150 -13.96 -19.97 0.52
N THR A 151 -13.80 -18.75 0.01
CA THR A 151 -13.13 -17.65 0.75
C THR A 151 -13.91 -17.21 2.00
N ILE A 152 -15.25 -17.21 1.96
CA ILE A 152 -16.04 -17.01 3.19
C ILE A 152 -15.77 -18.14 4.17
N GLY A 153 -15.71 -19.38 3.68
CA GLY A 153 -15.34 -20.55 4.47
C GLY A 153 -14.01 -20.35 5.18
N ASP A 154 -12.97 -19.95 4.45
CA ASP A 154 -11.63 -19.72 5.01
C ASP A 154 -11.63 -18.60 6.06
N ILE A 155 -12.27 -17.46 5.78
CA ILE A 155 -12.36 -16.34 6.73
C ILE A 155 -13.13 -16.79 7.99
N VAL A 156 -14.22 -17.54 7.84
CA VAL A 156 -14.99 -18.08 8.96
C VAL A 156 -14.15 -19.07 9.76
N VAL A 157 -13.36 -19.93 9.12
CA VAL A 157 -12.44 -20.86 9.82
C VAL A 157 -11.41 -20.08 10.63
N TRP A 158 -10.79 -19.03 10.06
CA TRP A 158 -9.85 -18.17 10.79
C TRP A 158 -10.50 -17.45 11.97
N LEU A 159 -11.73 -16.95 11.79
CA LEU A 159 -12.49 -16.29 12.86
C LEU A 159 -12.92 -17.28 13.95
N CYS A 160 -13.34 -18.49 13.58
CA CYS A 160 -13.67 -19.56 14.52
C CYS A 160 -12.43 -20.00 15.31
N PHE A 161 -11.28 -20.14 14.65
CA PHE A 161 -10.02 -20.47 15.32
C PHE A 161 -9.57 -19.35 16.26
N LEU A 162 -9.68 -18.08 15.82
CA LEU A 162 -9.44 -16.92 16.68
C LEU A 162 -10.33 -16.98 17.92
N ALA A 163 -11.64 -17.09 17.74
CA ALA A 163 -12.59 -17.14 18.83
C ALA A 163 -12.32 -18.32 19.79
N ALA A 164 -12.07 -19.53 19.27
CA ALA A 164 -11.79 -20.69 20.10
C ALA A 164 -10.57 -20.48 21.02
N CYS A 165 -9.52 -19.82 20.53
CA CYS A 165 -8.30 -19.58 21.29
C CYS A 165 -8.33 -18.32 22.16
N THR A 166 -9.04 -17.27 21.76
CA THR A 166 -9.03 -15.97 22.47
C THR A 166 -10.22 -15.76 23.39
N LEU A 167 -11.34 -16.43 23.17
CA LEU A 167 -12.55 -16.25 23.99
C LEU A 167 -12.34 -16.69 25.46
N PRO A 168 -11.65 -17.82 25.76
CA PRO A 168 -11.27 -18.13 27.15
C PRO A 168 -10.42 -17.04 27.79
N MET A 169 -9.52 -16.44 27.01
CA MET A 169 -8.62 -15.38 27.47
C MET A 169 -9.34 -14.06 27.75
N ILE A 170 -10.35 -13.74 26.94
CA ILE A 170 -11.22 -12.56 27.16
C ILE A 170 -12.06 -12.72 28.43
N ILE A 171 -12.57 -13.94 28.69
CA ILE A 171 -13.35 -14.22 29.90
C ILE A 171 -12.48 -14.12 31.15
N LEU A 172 -11.25 -14.63 31.08
CA LEU A 172 -10.33 -14.66 32.23
C LEU A 172 -9.68 -13.29 32.51
N PHE A 173 -9.50 -12.45 31.49
CA PHE A 173 -8.76 -11.20 31.62
C PHE A 173 -9.51 -10.02 30.97
N SER A 174 -9.99 -9.08 31.80
CA SER A 174 -10.68 -7.87 31.35
C SER A 174 -9.93 -7.03 30.29
N PRO A 175 -8.60 -6.79 30.38
CA PRO A 175 -7.89 -6.00 29.36
C PRO A 175 -7.57 -6.78 28.07
N ALA A 176 -7.78 -8.09 28.03
CA ALA A 176 -7.45 -8.90 26.85
C ALA A 176 -8.31 -8.53 25.63
N ALA A 177 -9.57 -8.14 25.83
CA ALA A 177 -10.47 -7.76 24.74
C ALA A 177 -9.98 -6.52 23.97
N ASP A 178 -9.62 -5.45 24.68
CA ASP A 178 -9.14 -4.21 24.07
C ASP A 178 -7.80 -4.43 23.37
N TYR A 179 -6.89 -5.18 24.01
CA TYR A 179 -5.61 -5.57 23.42
C TYR A 179 -5.78 -6.38 22.13
N LEU A 180 -6.63 -7.41 22.12
CA LEU A 180 -6.82 -8.28 20.96
C LEU A 180 -7.49 -7.54 19.80
N LEU A 181 -8.46 -6.67 20.08
CA LEU A 181 -9.11 -5.86 19.04
C LEU A 181 -8.14 -4.87 18.41
N LYS A 182 -7.34 -4.20 19.23
CA LYS A 182 -6.23 -3.34 18.78
C LYS A 182 -5.17 -4.11 18.02
N GLY A 183 -4.84 -5.34 18.45
CA GLY A 183 -3.92 -6.25 17.76
C GLY A 183 -4.42 -6.70 16.39
N MET A 184 -5.71 -7.01 16.25
CA MET A 184 -6.33 -7.30 14.96
C MET A 184 -6.29 -6.07 14.04
N TYR A 185 -6.66 -4.89 14.57
CA TYR A 185 -6.65 -3.63 13.83
C TYR A 185 -5.24 -3.25 13.35
N SER A 186 -4.25 -3.30 14.24
CA SER A 186 -2.86 -3.02 13.90
C SER A 186 -2.35 -3.98 12.84
N SER A 187 -2.70 -5.27 12.93
CA SER A 187 -2.31 -6.29 11.96
C SER A 187 -2.88 -6.02 10.56
N PHE A 188 -4.14 -5.60 10.45
CA PHE A 188 -4.74 -5.28 9.14
C PHE A 188 -4.11 -4.05 8.48
N LEU A 189 -3.77 -3.02 9.26
CA LEU A 189 -3.16 -1.80 8.73
C LEU A 189 -1.66 -1.94 8.43
N SER A 190 -1.03 -2.95 9.02
CA SER A 190 0.40 -3.22 8.95
C SER A 190 0.91 -3.78 7.62
N TYR A 191 0.02 -4.04 6.65
CA TYR A 191 0.40 -4.64 5.37
C TYR A 191 1.14 -3.64 4.47
N GLY A 192 2.43 -3.44 4.76
CA GLY A 192 3.35 -2.55 4.04
C GLY A 192 4.83 -2.79 4.35
N GLY A 193 5.17 -3.80 5.16
CA GLY A 193 6.54 -4.09 5.61
C GLY A 193 6.71 -3.93 7.13
N GLY A 194 7.88 -4.30 7.65
CA GLY A 194 8.14 -4.27 9.10
C GLY A 194 8.15 -2.87 9.71
N ASP A 195 8.68 -1.87 8.99
CA ASP A 195 8.72 -0.48 9.48
C ASP A 195 7.33 0.18 9.51
N ALA A 196 6.48 -0.16 8.53
CA ALA A 196 5.08 0.27 8.51
C ALA A 196 4.31 -0.28 9.73
N TYR A 197 4.58 -1.54 10.08
CA TYR A 197 3.99 -2.15 11.26
C TYR A 197 4.35 -1.42 12.55
N LEU A 198 5.64 -1.16 12.77
CA LEU A 198 6.13 -0.54 14.00
C LEU A 198 5.50 0.83 14.23
N THR A 199 5.29 1.60 13.15
CA THR A 199 4.60 2.89 13.21
C THR A 199 3.13 2.75 13.65
N VAL A 200 2.42 1.73 13.13
CA VAL A 200 1.03 1.47 13.53
C VAL A 200 0.96 0.92 14.97
N ALA A 201 1.88 0.03 15.32
CA ALA A 201 1.94 -0.59 16.65
C ALA A 201 2.27 0.45 17.74
N ASP A 202 3.11 1.43 17.45
CA ASP A 202 3.37 2.58 18.32
C ASP A 202 2.08 3.35 18.64
N GLY A 203 1.37 3.81 17.60
CA GLY A 203 0.11 4.54 17.77
C GLY A 203 -1.01 3.72 18.43
N VAL A 204 -0.96 2.39 18.35
CA VAL A 204 -2.00 1.52 18.90
C VAL A 204 -1.67 1.05 20.32
N PHE A 205 -0.41 0.79 20.66
CA PHE A 205 -0.02 0.21 21.96
C PHE A 205 0.74 1.18 22.87
N VAL A 206 1.52 2.11 22.32
CA VAL A 206 2.31 3.07 23.11
C VAL A 206 1.49 4.32 23.39
N ASP A 207 0.92 4.94 22.36
CA ASP A 207 0.09 6.15 22.50
C ASP A 207 -1.17 5.91 23.35
N THR A 208 -1.70 4.69 23.33
CA THR A 208 -2.86 4.31 24.16
C THR A 208 -2.49 3.95 25.60
N GLY A 209 -1.20 3.98 25.94
CA GLY A 209 -0.67 3.69 27.28
C GLY A 209 -0.66 2.21 27.67
N MET A 210 -0.90 1.28 26.72
CA MET A 210 -0.86 -0.16 27.00
C MET A 210 0.55 -0.66 27.31
N VAL A 211 1.57 -0.10 26.65
CA VAL A 211 2.98 -0.43 26.86
C VAL A 211 3.78 0.87 26.98
N LYS A 212 4.72 0.90 27.92
CA LYS A 212 5.63 2.04 28.07
C LYS A 212 6.56 2.15 26.86
N GLU A 213 6.70 3.35 26.31
CA GLU A 213 7.56 3.66 25.15
C GLU A 213 8.97 3.06 25.28
N GLY A 214 9.64 3.29 26.42
CA GLY A 214 10.99 2.79 26.65
C GLY A 214 11.08 1.25 26.59
N VAL A 215 10.07 0.54 27.09
CA VAL A 215 10.04 -0.94 27.04
C VAL A 215 9.75 -1.42 25.62
N PHE A 216 8.83 -0.74 24.91
CA PHE A 216 8.47 -1.09 23.55
C PHE A 216 9.68 -0.95 22.60
N TYR A 217 10.32 0.22 22.57
CA TYR A 217 11.41 0.47 21.62
C TYR A 217 12.74 -0.18 22.00
N GLN A 218 13.13 -0.14 23.29
CA GLN A 218 14.46 -0.61 23.69
C GLN A 218 14.52 -2.13 23.88
N GLN A 219 13.41 -2.77 24.23
CA GLN A 219 13.37 -4.21 24.47
C GLN A 219 12.58 -4.92 23.39
N LEU A 220 11.31 -4.57 23.20
CA LEU A 220 10.41 -5.34 22.33
C LEU A 220 10.82 -5.29 20.86
N VAL A 221 11.08 -4.10 20.33
CA VAL A 221 11.51 -3.90 18.94
C VAL A 221 12.90 -4.48 18.71
N ALA A 222 13.81 -4.32 19.66
CA ALA A 222 15.15 -4.91 19.60
C ALA A 222 15.08 -6.45 19.52
N ILE A 223 14.33 -7.10 20.41
CA ILE A 223 14.12 -8.56 20.42
C ILE A 223 13.44 -9.01 19.12
N ALA A 224 12.41 -8.28 18.68
CA ALA A 224 11.69 -8.61 17.46
C ALA A 224 12.57 -8.52 16.21
N ASN A 225 13.59 -7.65 16.18
CA ASN A 225 14.50 -7.55 15.05
C ASN A 225 15.61 -8.61 15.06
N VAL A 226 15.98 -9.13 16.23
CA VAL A 226 17.03 -10.17 16.36
C VAL A 226 16.48 -11.57 16.08
N LEU A 227 15.26 -11.87 16.53
CA LEU A 227 14.67 -13.20 16.38
C LEU A 227 14.20 -13.46 14.94
N PRO A 228 14.40 -14.66 14.37
CA PRO A 228 13.84 -15.00 13.06
C PRO A 228 12.30 -15.07 13.12
N GLY A 229 11.62 -14.75 12.01
CA GLY A 229 10.16 -14.85 11.86
C GLY A 229 9.43 -13.51 11.68
N SER A 230 8.10 -13.57 11.66
CA SER A 230 7.24 -12.41 11.42
C SER A 230 7.31 -11.40 12.57
N ILE A 231 7.64 -10.14 12.25
CA ILE A 231 7.66 -9.04 13.23
C ILE A 231 6.28 -8.80 13.84
N LEU A 232 5.21 -9.05 13.07
CA LEU A 232 3.83 -8.97 13.53
C LEU A 232 3.61 -9.91 14.72
N CYS A 233 3.93 -11.20 14.56
CA CYS A 233 3.80 -12.20 15.61
C CYS A 233 4.64 -11.84 16.84
N LYS A 234 5.90 -11.45 16.63
CA LYS A 234 6.84 -11.17 17.73
C LYS A 234 6.38 -10.00 18.60
N ILE A 235 5.97 -8.89 17.99
CA ILE A 235 5.49 -7.73 18.74
C ILE A 235 4.14 -8.03 19.40
N LEU A 236 3.17 -8.64 18.69
CA LEU A 236 1.88 -8.96 19.32
C LEU A 236 2.09 -9.87 20.53
N THR A 237 2.82 -10.97 20.38
CA THR A 237 3.16 -11.88 21.50
C THR A 237 3.86 -11.14 22.64
N GLY A 238 4.84 -10.29 22.33
CA GLY A 238 5.57 -9.51 23.33
C GLY A 238 4.71 -8.50 24.08
N VAL A 239 3.87 -7.75 23.37
CA VAL A 239 2.88 -6.83 23.97
C VAL A 239 1.91 -7.62 24.86
N GLY A 240 1.42 -8.77 24.37
CA GLY A 240 0.52 -9.63 25.13
C GLY A 240 1.14 -10.14 26.42
N TYR A 241 2.43 -10.51 26.40
CA TYR A 241 3.17 -10.88 27.60
C TYR A 241 3.26 -9.74 28.62
N LEU A 242 3.62 -8.54 28.16
CA LEU A 242 3.75 -7.37 29.04
C LEU A 242 2.42 -6.99 29.68
N ILE A 243 1.32 -7.05 28.92
CA ILE A 243 -0.02 -6.78 29.42
C ILE A 243 -0.42 -7.85 30.43
N GLY A 244 -0.31 -9.14 30.10
CA GLY A 244 -0.71 -10.23 31.01
C GLY A 244 0.10 -10.30 32.29
N TYR A 245 1.42 -10.09 32.20
CA TYR A 245 2.27 -9.96 33.38
C TYR A 245 1.86 -8.75 34.23
N GLY A 246 1.45 -7.64 33.61
CA GLY A 246 1.02 -6.42 34.30
C GLY A 246 -0.26 -6.55 35.15
N ILE A 247 -1.11 -7.56 34.92
CA ILE A 247 -2.40 -7.71 35.62
C ILE A 247 -2.20 -8.21 37.06
N HIS A 248 -1.56 -9.36 37.22
CA HIS A 248 -1.36 -10.01 38.53
C HIS A 248 0.12 -10.24 38.88
N GLN A 249 1.08 -9.71 38.11
CA GLN A 249 2.52 -10.00 38.23
C GLN A 249 2.85 -11.49 38.10
N ASN A 250 1.99 -12.24 37.40
CA ASN A 250 2.11 -13.68 37.20
C ASN A 250 2.65 -13.98 35.80
N ILE A 251 3.65 -14.86 35.74
CA ILE A 251 4.25 -15.30 34.47
C ILE A 251 3.23 -16.07 33.62
N ILE A 252 2.37 -16.87 34.26
CA ILE A 252 1.35 -17.69 33.58
C ILE A 252 0.38 -16.81 32.81
N ASP A 253 -0.12 -15.74 33.43
CA ASP A 253 -1.03 -14.79 32.80
C ASP A 253 -0.38 -14.10 31.59
N GLY A 254 0.90 -13.72 31.74
CA GLY A 254 1.73 -13.22 30.64
C GLY A 254 1.82 -14.21 29.48
N ILE A 255 2.12 -15.49 29.74
CA ILE A 255 2.23 -16.53 28.70
C ILE A 255 0.88 -16.75 28.01
N LEU A 256 -0.21 -16.81 28.77
CA LEU A 256 -1.54 -17.05 28.21
C LEU A 256 -1.99 -15.90 27.30
N ILE A 257 -1.81 -14.64 27.70
CA ILE A 257 -2.15 -13.48 26.84
C ILE A 257 -1.17 -13.39 25.66
N ALA A 258 0.12 -13.69 25.85
CA ALA A 258 1.09 -13.76 24.75
C ALA A 258 0.70 -14.78 23.68
N PHE A 259 0.19 -15.95 24.10
CA PHE A 259 -0.34 -16.97 23.20
C PHE A 259 -1.58 -16.46 22.43
N SER A 260 -2.48 -15.75 23.09
CA SER A 260 -3.64 -15.13 22.42
C SER A 260 -3.22 -14.08 21.37
N GLY A 261 -2.19 -13.28 21.67
CA GLY A 261 -1.57 -12.34 20.73
C GLY A 261 -0.92 -13.03 19.53
N PHE A 262 -0.24 -14.15 19.77
CA PHE A 262 0.32 -14.99 18.70
C PHE A 262 -0.78 -15.50 17.76
N VAL A 263 -1.83 -16.10 18.31
CA VAL A 263 -2.97 -16.60 17.50
C VAL A 263 -3.65 -15.45 16.75
N CYS A 264 -3.86 -14.31 17.40
CA CYS A 264 -4.39 -13.10 16.77
C CYS A 264 -3.60 -12.69 15.52
N SER A 265 -2.27 -12.67 15.60
CA SER A 265 -1.41 -12.31 14.48
C SER A 265 -1.49 -13.31 13.31
N ILE A 266 -1.60 -14.61 13.60
CA ILE A 266 -1.75 -15.66 12.60
C ILE A 266 -3.11 -15.54 11.91
N CYS A 267 -4.20 -15.37 12.66
CA CYS A 267 -5.54 -15.25 12.11
C CYS A 267 -5.69 -13.99 11.25
N ALA A 268 -5.18 -12.85 11.73
CA ALA A 268 -5.15 -11.63 10.92
C ALA A 268 -4.39 -11.87 9.60
N SER A 269 -3.27 -12.60 9.66
CA SER A 269 -2.50 -12.93 8.48
C SER A 269 -3.20 -13.90 7.53
N GLY A 270 -3.87 -14.91 8.07
CA GLY A 270 -4.70 -15.85 7.32
C GLY A 270 -5.85 -15.15 6.61
N ILE A 271 -6.54 -14.23 7.29
CA ILE A 271 -7.66 -13.46 6.72
C ILE A 271 -7.16 -12.57 5.58
N VAL A 272 -6.08 -11.81 5.78
CA VAL A 272 -5.53 -10.97 4.71
C VAL A 272 -5.02 -11.82 3.55
N TYR A 273 -4.41 -12.96 3.81
CA TYR A 273 -4.02 -13.90 2.77
C TYR A 273 -5.22 -14.42 1.99
N SER A 274 -6.30 -14.87 2.65
CA SER A 274 -7.52 -15.35 1.98
C SER A 274 -8.18 -14.26 1.13
N ILE A 275 -8.20 -13.01 1.62
CA ILE A 275 -8.68 -11.87 0.84
C ILE A 275 -7.75 -11.62 -0.36
N GLY A 276 -6.43 -11.62 -0.14
CA GLY A 276 -5.43 -11.45 -1.18
C GLY A 276 -5.50 -12.53 -2.26
N ASP A 277 -5.67 -13.78 -1.87
CA ASP A 277 -5.81 -14.93 -2.77
C ASP A 277 -7.11 -14.84 -3.59
N TYR A 278 -8.23 -14.47 -2.96
CA TYR A 278 -9.50 -14.20 -3.68
C TYR A 278 -9.35 -13.05 -4.68
N LEU A 279 -8.70 -11.96 -4.26
CA LEU A 279 -8.41 -10.83 -5.14
C LEU A 279 -7.50 -11.25 -6.29
N CYS A 280 -6.44 -12.00 -6.04
CA CYS A 280 -5.58 -12.53 -7.09
C CYS A 280 -6.38 -13.44 -8.03
N LYS A 281 -7.02 -14.51 -7.56
CA LYS A 281 -7.75 -15.44 -8.43
C LYS A 281 -8.82 -14.77 -9.30
N ASN A 282 -9.56 -13.79 -8.75
CA ASN A 282 -10.65 -13.14 -9.48
C ASN A 282 -10.23 -11.94 -10.32
N PHE A 283 -9.19 -11.22 -9.90
CA PHE A 283 -8.73 -10.02 -10.59
C PHE A 283 -7.47 -10.24 -11.43
N GLU A 284 -6.70 -11.30 -11.24
CA GLU A 284 -5.55 -11.67 -12.08
C GLU A 284 -6.00 -12.03 -13.50
N GLN A 285 -7.18 -12.63 -13.65
CA GLN A 285 -7.80 -12.86 -14.96
C GLN A 285 -8.28 -11.58 -15.64
N LEU A 286 -8.35 -10.45 -14.92
CA LEU A 286 -8.66 -9.18 -15.55
C LEU A 286 -7.40 -8.68 -16.25
N PRO A 287 -7.45 -8.44 -17.58
CA PRO A 287 -6.34 -7.82 -18.31
C PRO A 287 -5.98 -6.43 -17.75
N LEU A 288 -6.84 -5.86 -16.91
CA LEU A 288 -6.67 -4.60 -16.22
C LEU A 288 -5.64 -4.72 -15.07
N PHE A 289 -5.56 -5.86 -14.37
CA PHE A 289 -4.56 -6.07 -13.31
C PHE A 289 -3.16 -6.33 -13.89
N GLU A 290 -3.07 -7.16 -14.93
CA GLU A 290 -1.84 -7.29 -15.71
C GLU A 290 -1.37 -5.95 -16.25
N LEU A 291 -2.30 -5.14 -16.77
CA LEU A 291 -2.00 -3.80 -17.23
C LEU A 291 -1.46 -2.92 -16.09
N ILE A 292 -2.11 -2.88 -14.92
CA ILE A 292 -1.61 -2.13 -13.76
C ILE A 292 -0.20 -2.59 -13.41
N LYS A 293 0.02 -3.89 -13.20
CA LYS A 293 1.33 -4.46 -12.85
C LYS A 293 2.38 -4.09 -13.90
N ARG A 294 2.05 -4.20 -15.19
CA ARG A 294 2.93 -3.92 -16.32
C ARG A 294 3.34 -2.45 -16.42
N TRP A 295 2.47 -1.52 -16.06
CA TRP A 295 2.77 -0.07 -16.10
C TRP A 295 3.27 0.48 -14.77
N LEU A 296 3.05 -0.23 -13.65
CA LEU A 296 3.59 0.11 -12.33
C LEU A 296 5.12 0.08 -12.31
N HIS A 297 5.73 -0.92 -12.94
CA HIS A 297 7.20 -1.07 -12.99
C HIS A 297 7.90 0.17 -13.58
N PRO A 298 7.50 0.69 -14.77
CA PRO A 298 7.99 1.97 -15.28
C PRO A 298 7.78 3.16 -14.34
N ILE A 299 6.66 3.24 -13.64
CA ILE A 299 6.40 4.34 -12.69
C ILE A 299 7.39 4.27 -11.53
N ILE A 300 7.58 3.07 -10.96
CA ILE A 300 8.56 2.82 -9.89
C ILE A 300 9.97 3.16 -10.38
N GLY A 301 10.36 2.74 -11.59
CA GLY A 301 11.68 3.09 -12.12
C GLY A 301 11.89 4.61 -12.28
N GLY A 302 10.84 5.35 -12.66
CA GLY A 302 10.86 6.83 -12.70
C GLY A 302 11.04 7.47 -11.31
N LEU A 303 10.41 6.89 -10.29
CA LEU A 303 10.60 7.31 -8.89
C LEU A 303 12.00 6.96 -8.38
N LEU A 304 12.53 5.79 -8.74
CA LEU A 304 13.88 5.36 -8.35
C LEU A 304 14.98 6.23 -8.97
N LEU A 305 14.77 6.77 -10.18
CA LEU A 305 15.68 7.79 -10.74
C LEU A 305 15.80 9.01 -9.81
N ASN A 306 14.70 9.45 -9.21
CA ASN A 306 14.72 10.55 -8.25
C ASN A 306 15.52 10.18 -6.98
N VAL A 307 15.38 8.93 -6.50
CA VAL A 307 16.20 8.41 -5.39
C VAL A 307 17.68 8.39 -5.75
N ILE A 308 18.05 7.98 -6.98
CA ILE A 308 19.44 8.02 -7.45
C ILE A 308 19.98 9.46 -7.39
N VAL A 309 19.23 10.43 -7.91
CA VAL A 309 19.65 11.85 -7.90
C VAL A 309 19.75 12.38 -6.47
N ALA A 310 18.84 11.99 -5.58
CA ALA A 310 18.91 12.36 -4.17
C ALA A 310 20.17 11.81 -3.48
N LEU A 311 20.51 10.53 -3.73
CA LEU A 311 21.71 9.90 -3.22
C LEU A 311 22.98 10.54 -3.79
N LEU A 312 22.99 10.89 -5.08
CA LEU A 312 24.10 11.61 -5.70
C LEU A 312 24.29 12.99 -5.07
N ASN A 313 23.21 13.75 -4.85
CA ASN A 313 23.28 15.03 -4.15
C ASN A 313 23.88 14.89 -2.74
N GLN A 314 23.50 13.85 -1.98
CA GLN A 314 24.05 13.60 -0.64
C GLN A 314 25.55 13.26 -0.66
N ILE A 315 26.05 12.62 -1.73
CA ILE A 315 27.47 12.29 -1.88
C ILE A 315 28.27 13.51 -2.36
N TRP A 316 27.68 14.36 -3.21
CA TRP A 316 28.37 15.48 -3.84
C TRP A 316 28.44 16.73 -2.95
N LEU A 317 27.40 17.00 -2.15
CA LEU A 317 27.33 18.16 -1.23
C LEU A 317 28.40 18.21 -0.11
N PRO A 318 28.93 17.10 0.44
CA PRO A 318 30.05 17.16 1.37
C PRO A 318 31.43 17.24 0.69
N MET A 319 31.52 17.22 -0.65
CA MET A 319 32.79 17.32 -1.40
C MET A 319 33.03 18.71 -2.03
N VAL A 320 32.11 19.66 -1.84
CA VAL A 320 32.23 21.09 -2.22
C VAL A 320 32.08 21.92 -0.96
#